data_AF-A0A183AVQ5-F1
#
_entry.id   AF-A0A183AVQ5-F1
#
_cell.length_a   1.000
_cell.length_b   1.000
_cell.length_c   1.000
_cell.angle_alpha   90.00
_cell.angle_beta   90.00
_cell.angle_gamma   90.00
#
_symmetry.space_group_name_H-M   'P 1'
#
loop_
_entity.id
_entity.type
_entity.pdbx_description
1 polymer ?
#
loop_
_entity_poly.entity_id
_entity_poly.type
_entity_poly.pdbx_seq_one_letter_code
_entity_poly.pdbx_strand_id
1 'polypeptide(L)'
;MNSKVVFKHPHYLRLITWLDIAAMKYLAYRGWDTASEALARNSVIGIAELSQFYSHQGNLVDSTTAAQIQLSTMLISTLIFKRTVIESRKRPQGNMRPKVRVDFANLLTNKWPRTQTERFLNQLFPHPEVQILAILEALSLAPGTRRSLINPSTPADENDWELNDVYTELLMAALELIYRESTLINIE
;
A
#
# COMPACT_ATOMS: atom_id res chain seq x y z
N MET A 1 8.37 18.02 -27.61
CA MET A 1 8.21 16.65 -28.18
C MET A 1 8.83 15.67 -27.20
N ASN A 2 8.05 15.16 -26.23
CA ASN A 2 8.52 14.08 -25.35
C ASN A 2 8.09 12.75 -25.98
N SER A 3 8.97 12.17 -26.78
CA SER A 3 8.80 10.80 -27.23
C SER A 3 8.91 9.89 -26.00
N LYS A 4 7.76 9.46 -25.46
CA LYS A 4 7.74 8.28 -24.59
C LYS A 4 8.27 7.14 -25.43
N VAL A 5 9.51 6.73 -25.20
CA VAL A 5 10.08 5.53 -25.80
C VAL A 5 9.31 4.36 -25.21
N VAL A 6 8.29 3.89 -25.92
CA VAL A 6 7.52 2.72 -25.51
C VAL A 6 8.36 1.51 -25.88
N PHE A 7 9.11 0.98 -24.91
CA PHE A 7 9.81 -0.30 -25.06
C PHE A 7 8.76 -1.42 -25.07
N LYS A 8 8.42 -1.91 -26.27
CA LYS A 8 7.30 -2.85 -26.51
C LYS A 8 7.67 -4.33 -26.36
N HIS A 9 8.89 -4.68 -25.95
CA HIS A 9 9.30 -6.09 -25.81
C HIS A 9 9.15 -6.57 -24.35
N PRO A 10 8.62 -7.80 -24.10
CA PRO A 10 8.38 -8.34 -22.75
C PRO A 10 9.60 -8.33 -21.82
N HIS A 11 10.80 -8.58 -22.35
CA HIS A 11 12.03 -8.60 -21.54
C HIS A 11 12.45 -7.22 -21.01
N TYR A 12 12.28 -6.16 -21.81
CA TYR A 12 12.59 -4.80 -21.39
C TYR A 12 11.61 -4.31 -20.32
N LEU A 13 10.37 -4.76 -20.43
CA LEU A 13 9.29 -4.42 -19.52
C LEU A 13 9.44 -5.02 -18.12
N ARG A 14 9.91 -6.27 -18.04
CA ARG A 14 10.34 -6.86 -16.78
C ARG A 14 11.43 -6.03 -16.13
N LEU A 15 12.45 -5.63 -16.89
CA LEU A 15 13.56 -4.87 -16.33
C LEU A 15 13.12 -3.49 -15.82
N ILE A 16 12.24 -2.81 -16.58
CA ILE A 16 11.69 -1.49 -16.20
C ILE A 16 10.84 -1.58 -14.93
N THR A 17 9.94 -2.56 -14.80
CA THR A 17 9.08 -2.70 -13.61
C THR A 17 9.88 -2.96 -12.34
N TRP A 18 10.90 -3.82 -12.40
CA TRP A 18 11.79 -4.04 -11.27
C TRP A 18 12.67 -2.83 -10.95
N LEU A 19 13.15 -2.11 -11.97
CA LEU A 19 13.89 -0.86 -11.80
C LEU A 19 13.02 0.21 -11.11
N ASP A 20 11.76 0.34 -11.53
CA ASP A 20 10.78 1.25 -10.94
C ASP A 20 10.55 0.91 -9.45
N ILE A 21 10.30 -0.36 -9.12
CA ILE A 21 10.11 -0.81 -7.73
C ILE A 21 11.37 -0.52 -6.89
N ALA A 22 12.55 -0.81 -7.43
CA ALA A 22 13.82 -0.53 -6.76
C ALA A 22 14.01 0.98 -6.53
N ALA A 23 13.69 1.81 -7.53
CA ALA A 23 13.75 3.26 -7.44
C ALA A 23 12.79 3.79 -6.39
N MET A 24 11.55 3.29 -6.33
CA MET A 24 10.57 3.66 -5.30
C MET A 24 11.09 3.31 -3.90
N LYS A 25 11.55 2.07 -3.69
CA LYS A 25 12.11 1.65 -2.40
C LYS A 25 13.33 2.48 -1.99
N TYR A 26 14.20 2.82 -2.94
CA TYR A 26 15.35 3.69 -2.68
C TYR A 26 14.91 5.11 -2.28
N LEU A 27 13.94 5.70 -2.98
CA LEU A 27 13.38 7.00 -2.64
C LEU A 27 12.74 7.00 -1.25
N ALA A 28 11.95 5.97 -0.94
CA ALA A 28 11.36 5.78 0.39
C ALA A 28 12.45 5.65 1.48
N TYR A 29 13.50 4.88 1.23
CA TYR A 29 14.64 4.76 2.16
C TYR A 29 15.37 6.09 2.39
N ARG A 30 15.46 6.94 1.37
CA ARG A 30 16.03 8.30 1.49
C ARG A 30 15.09 9.31 2.16
N GLY A 31 13.87 8.91 2.54
CA GLY A 31 12.85 9.77 3.14
C GLY A 31 12.06 10.61 2.13
N TRP A 32 12.13 10.26 0.84
CA TRP A 32 11.42 10.95 -0.24
C TRP A 32 10.10 10.23 -0.56
N ASP A 33 9.28 10.02 0.47
CA ASP A 33 8.08 9.20 0.37
C ASP A 33 7.04 9.76 -0.61
N THR A 34 6.96 11.08 -0.78
CA THR A 34 6.06 11.72 -1.75
C THR A 34 6.45 11.40 -3.19
N ALA A 35 7.75 11.44 -3.50
CA ALA A 35 8.27 11.08 -4.82
C ALA A 35 8.12 9.58 -5.08
N SER A 36 8.38 8.76 -4.06
CA SER A 36 8.15 7.31 -4.12
C SER A 36 6.68 6.99 -4.43
N GLU A 37 5.73 7.61 -3.74
CA GLU A 37 4.30 7.39 -3.97
C GLU A 37 3.85 7.89 -5.34
N ALA A 38 4.31 9.07 -5.77
CA ALA A 38 3.99 9.60 -7.09
C ALA A 38 4.48 8.68 -8.21
N LEU A 39 5.69 8.14 -8.07
CA LEU A 39 6.23 7.14 -8.99
C LEU A 39 5.40 5.85 -8.95
N ALA A 40 5.05 5.35 -7.76
CA ALA A 40 4.22 4.17 -7.59
C ALA A 40 2.86 4.31 -8.29
N ARG A 41 2.16 5.43 -8.09
CA ARG A 41 0.88 5.72 -8.75
C ARG A 41 1.00 5.74 -10.28
N ASN A 42 2.08 6.32 -10.80
CA ASN A 42 2.36 6.32 -12.24
C ASN A 42 2.63 4.91 -12.78
N SER A 43 3.43 4.11 -12.06
CA SER A 43 3.77 2.75 -12.48
C SER A 43 2.59 1.79 -12.42
N VAL A 44 1.63 1.98 -11.50
CA VAL A 44 0.36 1.20 -11.52
C VAL A 44 -0.40 1.40 -12.83
N ILE A 45 -0.50 2.65 -13.31
CA ILE A 45 -1.15 2.94 -14.59
C ILE A 45 -0.42 2.24 -15.74
N GLY A 46 0.92 2.30 -15.73
CA GLY A 46 1.73 1.59 -16.72
C GLY A 46 1.50 0.08 -16.71
N ILE A 47 1.42 -0.55 -15.54
CA ILE A 47 1.10 -1.99 -15.41
C ILE A 47 -0.32 -2.30 -15.88
N ALA A 48 -1.30 -1.43 -15.60
CA ALA A 48 -2.66 -1.61 -16.09
C ALA A 48 -2.73 -1.57 -17.63
N GLU A 49 -2.07 -0.59 -18.26
CA GLU A 49 -1.95 -0.51 -19.71
C GLU A 49 -1.33 -1.80 -20.28
N LEU A 50 -0.26 -2.30 -19.65
CA LEU A 50 0.40 -3.54 -20.05
C LEU A 50 -0.51 -4.76 -19.96
N SER A 51 -1.23 -4.91 -18.85
CA SER A 51 -2.19 -6.00 -18.66
C SER A 51 -3.27 -6.01 -19.76
N GLN A 52 -3.72 -4.82 -20.18
CA GLN A 52 -4.65 -4.67 -21.29
C GLN A 52 -4.01 -5.05 -22.63
N PHE A 53 -2.77 -4.61 -22.91
CA PHE A 53 -2.07 -5.00 -24.14
C PHE A 53 -1.94 -6.52 -24.29
N TYR A 54 -1.57 -7.22 -23.21
CA TYR A 54 -1.49 -8.67 -23.20
C TYR A 54 -2.85 -9.33 -23.46
N SER A 55 -3.92 -8.79 -22.89
CA SER A 55 -5.29 -9.28 -23.10
C SER A 55 -5.73 -9.15 -24.56
N HIS A 56 -5.33 -8.08 -25.26
CA HIS A 56 -5.71 -7.84 -26.66
C HIS A 56 -4.85 -8.59 -27.68
N GLN A 57 -3.59 -8.91 -27.37
CA GLN A 57 -2.70 -9.56 -28.31
C GLN A 57 -3.05 -11.03 -28.61
N GLY A 58 -3.95 -11.65 -27.83
CA GLY A 58 -4.39 -13.04 -28.06
C GLY A 58 -3.27 -14.10 -27.96
N ASN A 59 -2.03 -13.68 -27.71
CA ASN A 59 -0.90 -14.56 -27.46
C ASN A 59 -1.06 -15.22 -26.10
N LEU A 60 -0.68 -16.50 -26.03
CA LEU A 60 -0.55 -17.24 -24.78
C LEU A 60 0.41 -16.48 -23.87
N VAL A 61 -0.12 -15.69 -22.94
CA VAL A 61 0.67 -14.99 -21.95
C VAL A 61 1.36 -16.06 -21.11
N ASP A 62 2.69 -16.12 -21.17
CA ASP A 62 3.47 -17.04 -20.37
C ASP A 62 3.05 -16.89 -18.90
N SER A 63 2.71 -17.99 -18.23
CA SER A 63 2.28 -18.00 -16.82
C SER A 63 3.24 -17.21 -15.91
N THR A 64 4.53 -17.23 -16.24
CA THR A 64 5.58 -16.48 -15.53
C THR A 64 5.43 -14.97 -15.65
N THR A 65 5.00 -14.45 -16.80
CA THR A 65 4.80 -13.01 -17.03
C THR A 65 3.53 -12.51 -16.34
N ALA A 66 2.46 -13.31 -16.34
CA ALA A 66 1.25 -13.00 -15.59
C ALA A 66 1.53 -12.93 -14.07
N ALA A 67 2.28 -13.90 -13.53
CA ALA A 67 2.70 -13.89 -12.13
C ALA A 67 3.58 -12.67 -11.81
N GLN A 68 4.50 -12.29 -12.70
CA GLN A 68 5.33 -11.09 -12.51
C GLN A 68 4.51 -9.80 -12.48
N ILE A 69 3.51 -9.68 -13.36
CA ILE A 69 2.61 -8.53 -13.37
C ILE A 69 1.86 -8.45 -12.04
N GLN A 70 1.27 -9.56 -11.59
CA GLN A 70 0.57 -9.62 -10.31
C GLN A 70 1.47 -9.25 -9.13
N LEU A 71 2.68 -9.83 -9.05
CA LEU A 71 3.66 -9.51 -8.01
C LEU A 71 4.07 -8.03 -8.04
N SER A 72 4.31 -7.48 -9.23
CA SER A 72 4.69 -6.08 -9.39
C SER A 72 3.56 -5.15 -8.97
N THR A 73 2.31 -5.45 -9.35
CA THR A 73 1.14 -4.71 -8.88
C THR A 73 1.03 -4.76 -7.36
N MET A 74 1.19 -5.93 -6.75
CA MET A 74 1.16 -6.09 -5.28
C MET A 74 2.23 -5.25 -4.60
N LEU A 75 3.48 -5.30 -5.06
CA LEU A 75 4.60 -4.53 -4.50
C LEU A 75 4.43 -3.02 -4.65
N ILE A 76 3.89 -2.55 -5.78
CA ILE A 76 3.63 -1.12 -5.97
C ILE A 76 2.45 -0.66 -5.10
N SER A 77 1.42 -1.51 -4.97
CA SER A 77 0.30 -1.25 -4.08
C SER A 77 0.72 -1.13 -2.61
N THR A 78 1.71 -1.89 -2.12
CA THR A 78 2.21 -1.73 -0.72
C THR A 78 2.84 -0.36 -0.49
N LEU A 79 3.56 0.17 -1.49
CA LEU A 79 4.17 1.50 -1.43
C LEU A 79 3.12 2.62 -1.42
N ILE A 80 2.01 2.46 -2.14
CA ILE A 80 0.88 3.40 -2.11
C ILE A 80 0.12 3.28 -0.77
N PHE A 81 -0.11 2.04 -0.30
CA PHE A 81 -0.80 1.75 0.95
C PHE A 81 -0.12 2.43 2.14
N LYS A 82 1.21 2.33 2.24
CA LYS A 82 2.05 2.89 3.31
C LYS A 82 1.66 4.32 3.70
N ARG A 83 1.40 5.18 2.71
CA ARG A 83 1.05 6.58 2.95
C ARG A 83 -0.45 6.81 3.05
N THR A 84 -1.22 6.19 2.16
CA THR A 84 -2.67 6.36 2.07
C THR A 84 -3.42 5.86 3.31
N VAL A 85 -2.95 4.78 3.95
CA VAL A 85 -3.60 4.24 5.15
C VAL A 85 -3.63 5.25 6.30
N ILE A 86 -2.59 6.07 6.42
CA ILE A 86 -2.50 7.07 7.49
C ILE A 86 -3.10 8.42 7.06
N GLU A 87 -2.98 8.81 5.79
CA GLU A 87 -3.61 10.05 5.29
C GLU A 87 -5.15 9.95 5.24
N SER A 88 -5.71 8.77 4.95
CA SER A 88 -7.16 8.53 4.92
C SER A 88 -7.86 8.79 6.27
N ARG A 89 -7.09 8.82 7.36
CA ARG A 89 -7.60 8.99 8.72
C ARG A 89 -7.59 10.43 9.19
N LYS A 90 -6.85 11.31 8.51
CA LYS A 90 -6.85 12.76 8.76
C LYS A 90 -8.18 13.38 8.35
N ARG A 91 -8.72 14.20 9.25
CA ARG A 91 -9.92 15.01 9.00
C ARG A 91 -9.65 15.98 7.83
N PRO A 92 -10.56 16.11 6.84
CA PRO A 92 -10.51 17.26 5.94
C PRO A 92 -10.68 18.54 6.77
N GLN A 93 -9.81 19.53 6.55
CA GLN A 93 -9.90 20.81 7.25
C GLN A 93 -11.32 21.39 7.11
N GLY A 94 -11.91 21.85 8.21
CA GLY A 94 -13.24 22.49 8.22
C GLY A 94 -14.41 21.58 8.57
N ASN A 95 -14.24 20.26 8.75
CA ASN A 95 -15.28 19.47 9.39
C ASN A 95 -15.43 19.95 10.84
N MET A 96 -16.65 20.03 11.41
CA MET A 96 -16.91 20.50 12.79
C MET A 96 -17.46 19.41 13.75
N ARG A 97 -17.65 18.17 13.28
CA ARG A 97 -18.10 17.05 14.13
C ARG A 97 -17.01 16.58 15.11
N PRO A 98 -17.28 16.47 16.42
CA PRO A 98 -16.38 15.77 17.34
C PRO A 98 -16.19 14.33 16.85
N LYS A 99 -14.95 13.85 16.81
CA LYS A 99 -14.65 12.48 16.40
C LYS A 99 -14.47 11.63 17.66
N VAL A 100 -15.23 10.54 17.74
CA VAL A 100 -15.18 9.62 18.87
C VAL A 100 -13.95 8.73 18.70
N ARG A 101 -13.18 8.58 19.79
CA ARG A 101 -12.02 7.69 19.81
C ARG A 101 -12.49 6.26 19.59
N VAL A 102 -11.68 5.48 18.88
CA VAL A 102 -12.00 4.08 18.61
C VAL A 102 -11.88 3.28 19.91
N ASP A 103 -12.93 2.51 20.24
CA ASP A 103 -12.89 1.56 21.36
C ASP A 103 -12.44 0.19 20.85
N PHE A 104 -11.15 -0.09 21.07
CA PHE A 104 -10.52 -1.32 20.60
C PHE A 104 -11.00 -2.57 21.33
N ALA A 105 -11.44 -2.46 22.59
CA ALA A 105 -11.90 -3.62 23.36
C ALA A 105 -13.18 -4.22 22.75
N ASN A 106 -14.14 -3.36 22.41
CA ASN A 106 -15.38 -3.76 21.75
C ASN A 106 -15.19 -4.14 20.28
N LEU A 107 -14.10 -3.70 19.63
CA LEU A 107 -13.82 -4.09 18.25
C LEU A 107 -13.40 -5.55 18.12
N LEU A 108 -12.65 -6.07 19.10
CA LEU A 108 -12.12 -7.45 19.05
C LEU A 108 -13.22 -8.52 19.06
N THR A 109 -14.43 -8.21 19.54
CA THR A 109 -15.58 -9.13 19.50
C THR A 109 -16.19 -9.27 18.10
N ASN A 110 -15.90 -8.34 17.19
CA ASN A 110 -16.42 -8.36 15.83
C ASN A 110 -15.60 -9.28 14.92
N LYS A 111 -16.24 -9.84 13.89
CA LYS A 111 -15.55 -10.63 12.86
C LYS A 111 -14.71 -9.73 11.96
N TRP A 112 -13.58 -10.26 11.49
CA TRP A 112 -12.79 -9.64 10.44
C TRP A 112 -13.61 -9.41 9.15
N PRO A 113 -13.49 -8.26 8.45
CA PRO A 113 -12.75 -7.04 8.81
C PRO A 113 -13.60 -6.06 9.66
N ARG A 114 -13.02 -5.61 10.77
CA ARG A 114 -13.57 -4.77 11.83
C ARG A 114 -13.31 -3.29 11.61
N THR A 115 -12.09 -2.95 11.17
CA THR A 115 -11.62 -1.55 11.09
C THR A 115 -11.51 -1.06 9.64
N GLN A 116 -11.33 0.25 9.46
CA GLN A 116 -11.15 0.83 8.12
C GLN A 116 -9.85 0.36 7.48
N THR A 117 -8.78 0.22 8.26
CA THR A 117 -7.48 -0.29 7.81
C THR A 117 -7.56 -1.73 7.34
N GLU A 118 -8.24 -2.61 8.08
CA GLU A 118 -8.46 -4.01 7.69
C GLU A 118 -9.28 -4.13 6.40
N ARG A 119 -10.32 -3.30 6.23
CA ARG A 119 -11.09 -3.25 4.98
C ARG A 119 -10.24 -2.80 3.80
N PHE A 120 -9.37 -1.81 4.03
CA PHE A 120 -8.48 -1.29 3.00
C PHE A 120 -7.42 -2.33 2.58
N LEU A 121 -6.90 -3.11 3.54
CA LEU A 121 -6.00 -4.25 3.27
C LEU A 121 -6.68 -5.31 2.40
N ASN A 122 -7.90 -5.76 2.76
CA ASN A 122 -8.64 -6.76 1.98
C ASN A 122 -8.96 -6.27 0.56
N GLN A 123 -9.17 -4.97 0.37
CA GLN A 123 -9.48 -4.40 -0.94
C GLN A 123 -8.25 -4.37 -1.86
N LEU A 124 -7.06 -4.06 -1.31
CA LEU A 124 -5.84 -3.87 -2.09
C LEU A 124 -5.04 -5.16 -2.29
N PHE A 125 -5.11 -6.09 -1.34
CA PHE A 125 -4.25 -7.25 -1.30
C PHE A 125 -5.06 -8.53 -1.09
N PRO A 126 -5.06 -9.46 -2.05
CA PRO A 126 -5.82 -10.71 -1.94
C PRO A 126 -5.16 -11.75 -1.03
N HIS A 127 -3.86 -11.63 -0.77
CA HIS A 127 -3.05 -12.62 -0.06
C HIS A 127 -2.57 -12.10 1.29
N PRO A 128 -2.65 -12.90 2.38
CA PRO A 128 -2.28 -12.47 3.73
C PRO A 128 -0.79 -12.09 3.84
N GLU A 129 0.10 -12.75 3.11
CA GLU A 129 1.54 -12.47 3.13
C GLU A 129 1.84 -11.06 2.61
N VAL A 130 1.11 -10.65 1.57
CA VAL A 130 1.21 -9.30 1.00
C VAL A 130 0.55 -8.27 1.90
N GLN A 131 -0.54 -8.63 2.59
CA GLN A 131 -1.15 -7.76 3.62
C GLN A 131 -0.17 -7.50 4.77
N ILE A 132 0.53 -8.53 5.25
CA ILE A 132 1.56 -8.40 6.29
C ILE A 132 2.71 -7.51 5.79
N LEU A 133 3.18 -7.72 4.56
CA LEU A 133 4.20 -6.86 3.95
C LEU A 133 3.74 -5.39 3.87
N ALA A 134 2.50 -5.14 3.48
CA ALA A 134 1.92 -3.79 3.42
C ALA A 134 1.86 -3.13 4.82
N ILE A 135 1.51 -3.91 5.85
CA ILE A 135 1.52 -3.44 7.24
C ILE A 135 2.96 -3.08 7.65
N LEU A 136 3.94 -3.95 7.39
CA LEU A 136 5.35 -3.68 7.75
C LEU A 136 5.88 -2.42 7.05
N GLU A 137 5.58 -2.24 5.77
CA GLU A 137 5.94 -1.03 5.02
C GLU A 137 5.26 0.22 5.62
N ALA A 138 3.99 0.13 6.05
CA ALA A 138 3.28 1.22 6.72
C ALA A 138 3.90 1.58 8.08
N LEU A 139 4.27 0.57 8.88
CA LEU A 139 4.91 0.74 10.19
C LEU A 139 6.34 1.26 10.07
N SER A 140 7.02 1.00 8.95
CA SER A 140 8.36 1.52 8.66
C SER A 140 8.38 3.04 8.45
N LEU A 141 7.23 3.68 8.26
CA LEU A 141 7.14 5.13 8.09
C LEU A 141 7.25 5.80 9.47
N ALA A 142 8.37 6.49 9.69
CA ALA A 142 8.59 7.21 10.95
C ALA A 142 7.52 8.31 11.17
N PRO A 143 6.98 8.43 12.40
CA PRO A 143 6.13 9.54 12.76
C PRO A 143 6.91 10.87 12.59
N GLY A 144 6.30 11.87 11.96
CA GLY A 144 6.92 13.18 11.73
C GLY A 144 7.54 13.43 10.34
N THR A 145 7.83 12.40 9.52
CA THR A 145 8.37 12.58 8.14
C THR A 145 7.34 13.08 7.12
N ARG A 146 6.12 13.42 7.57
CA ARG A 146 5.01 13.86 6.72
C ARG A 146 5.15 15.34 6.35
N ARG A 147 5.71 15.64 5.19
CA ARG A 147 5.42 16.92 4.51
C ARG A 147 4.22 16.71 3.58
N SER A 148 3.13 17.44 3.85
CA SER A 148 2.17 17.76 2.80
C SER A 148 2.83 18.77 1.87
N LEU A 149 2.72 18.60 0.55
CA LEU A 149 3.20 19.62 -0.40
C LEU A 149 2.22 20.81 -0.51
N ILE A 150 0.99 20.64 -0.01
CA ILE A 150 -0.08 21.64 -0.11
C ILE A 150 0.02 22.64 1.05
N ASN A 151 0.62 22.26 2.17
CA ASN A 151 0.94 23.16 3.28
C ASN A 151 2.25 22.67 3.91
N PRO A 152 3.25 23.54 4.18
CA PRO A 152 4.30 23.24 5.13
C PRO A 152 3.64 23.09 6.51
N SER A 153 3.07 21.92 6.78
CA SER A 153 2.42 21.64 8.05
C SER A 153 3.50 21.65 9.12
N THR A 154 3.18 22.28 10.25
CA THR A 154 3.88 22.11 11.51
C THR A 154 4.23 20.63 11.73
N PRO A 155 5.38 20.32 12.37
CA PRO A 155 5.73 18.96 12.75
C PRO A 155 4.47 18.28 13.31
N ALA A 156 4.18 17.06 12.86
CA ALA A 156 3.02 16.32 13.36
C ALA A 156 3.08 16.34 14.89
N ASP A 157 2.05 16.89 15.54
CA ASP A 157 2.00 16.94 16.99
C ASP A 157 2.15 15.50 17.51
N GLU A 158 3.10 15.24 18.41
CA GLU A 158 3.34 13.90 18.98
C GLU A 158 2.08 13.29 19.63
N ASN A 159 1.08 14.12 19.92
CA ASN A 159 -0.22 13.75 20.47
C ASN A 159 -1.34 13.58 19.43
N ASP A 160 -1.02 13.36 18.14
CA ASP A 160 -2.02 13.00 17.13
C ASP A 160 -2.58 11.58 17.42
N TRP A 161 -3.56 11.51 18.31
CA TRP A 161 -4.21 10.27 18.71
C TRP A 161 -4.86 9.55 17.51
N GLU A 162 -5.21 10.26 16.44
CA GLU A 162 -5.75 9.65 15.22
C GLU A 162 -4.70 8.75 14.57
N LEU A 163 -3.44 9.19 14.56
CA LEU A 163 -2.31 8.44 14.03
C LEU A 163 -1.97 7.23 14.92
N ASN A 164 -2.05 7.39 16.25
CA ASN A 164 -1.92 6.26 17.19
C ASN A 164 -3.02 5.21 17.00
N ASP A 165 -4.25 5.62 16.73
CA ASP A 165 -5.35 4.70 16.42
C ASP A 165 -5.05 3.92 15.12
N VAL A 166 -4.43 4.53 14.10
CA VAL A 166 -4.02 3.79 12.88
C VAL A 166 -2.93 2.75 13.18
N TYR A 167 -1.92 3.12 13.96
CA TYR A 167 -0.85 2.19 14.33
C TYR A 167 -1.36 0.99 15.14
N THR A 168 -2.28 1.24 16.07
CA THR A 168 -2.93 0.16 16.85
C THR A 168 -3.82 -0.71 15.97
N GLU A 169 -4.60 -0.14 15.05
CA GLU A 169 -5.35 -0.91 14.07
C GLU A 169 -4.43 -1.79 13.18
N LEU A 170 -3.32 -1.25 12.68
CA LEU A 170 -2.33 -1.99 11.89
C LEU A 170 -1.71 -3.16 12.68
N LEU A 171 -1.40 -2.93 13.96
CA LEU A 171 -0.83 -3.97 14.82
C LEU A 171 -1.84 -5.09 15.10
N MET A 172 -3.09 -4.74 15.41
CA MET A 172 -4.16 -5.74 15.58
C MET A 172 -4.40 -6.54 14.30
N ALA A 173 -4.37 -5.86 13.15
CA ALA A 173 -4.49 -6.50 11.85
C ALA A 173 -3.37 -7.51 11.60
N ALA A 174 -2.12 -7.15 11.91
CA ALA A 174 -0.98 -8.05 11.78
C ALA A 174 -1.13 -9.28 12.68
N LEU A 175 -1.55 -9.10 13.94
CA LEU A 175 -1.76 -10.21 14.87
C LEU A 175 -2.84 -11.16 14.35
N GLU A 176 -3.99 -10.65 13.90
CA GLU A 176 -5.06 -11.47 13.35
C GLU A 176 -4.59 -12.30 12.14
N LEU A 177 -3.82 -11.70 11.22
CA LEU A 177 -3.32 -12.39 10.04
C LEU A 177 -2.33 -13.50 10.40
N ILE A 178 -1.38 -13.22 11.30
CA ILE A 178 -0.39 -14.20 11.76
C ILE A 178 -1.06 -15.36 12.49
N TYR A 179 -1.98 -15.09 13.41
CA TYR A 179 -2.66 -16.14 14.16
C TYR A 179 -3.60 -16.96 13.28
N ARG A 180 -4.32 -16.33 12.34
CA ARG A 180 -5.16 -17.05 11.37
C ARG A 180 -4.34 -18.07 10.58
N GLU A 181 -3.19 -17.67 10.06
CA GLU A 181 -2.31 -18.55 9.29
C GLU A 181 -1.79 -19.71 10.14
N SER A 182 -1.40 -19.44 11.40
CA SER A 182 -0.98 -20.50 12.33
C SER A 182 -2.08 -21.53 12.63
N THR A 183 -3.36 -21.12 12.68
CA THR A 183 -4.47 -22.06 12.89
C THR A 183 -4.78 -22.90 11.67
N LEU A 184 -4.51 -22.40 10.46
CA LEU A 184 -4.69 -23.17 9.21
C LEU A 184 -3.60 -24.23 9.06
N ILE A 185 -2.36 -23.92 9.44
CA ILE A 185 -1.22 -24.86 9.38
C ILE A 185 -1.39 -26.03 10.35
N ASN A 186 -2.09 -25.85 11.48
CA ASN A 186 -2.30 -26.91 12.47
C ASN A 186 -3.48 -27.86 12.16
N ILE A 187 -4.15 -27.69 11.01
CA ILE A 187 -5.29 -28.50 10.57
C ILE A 187 -4.94 -29.40 9.37
N GLU A 188 -3.73 -29.27 8.82
CA GLU A 188 -3.14 -30.23 7.85
C GLU A 188 -2.21 -31.24 8.54
#